data_AF-A0A1G9B2Z3-F1
#
_entry.id   AF-A0A1G9B2Z3-F1
#
_cell.length_a   1.000
_cell.length_b   1.000
_cell.length_c   1.000
_cell.angle_alpha   90.00
_cell.angle_beta   90.00
_cell.angle_gamma   90.00
#
_symmetry.space_group_name_H-M   'P 1'
#
loop_
_entity.id
_entity.type
_entity.pdbx_description
1 polymer ?
#
loop_
_entity_poly.entity_id
_entity_poly.type
_entity_poly.pdbx_seq_one_letter_code
_entity_poly.pdbx_strand_id
1 'polypeptide(L)'
;MNLTKIKTFAVILCLLLSTNALASELAGQTELSHFQVFSQSWVTKLNRSHIKGIQRMEILPRENGAYLARYHAIDPGSIKCIVKRTSSKKKGLIGLLKYIETVYESTGKTPEIARNNHFTATKRTRITEIFSNTGKGWR
;
A
#
# COMPACT_ATOMS: atom_id res chain seq x y z
N MET A 1 25.70 -26.69 60.49
CA MET A 1 26.72 -26.65 59.42
C MET A 1 26.71 -28.04 58.78
N ASN A 2 26.16 -28.32 57.61
CA ASN A 2 26.04 -27.55 56.37
C ASN A 2 24.72 -27.87 55.63
N LEU A 3 24.19 -26.85 54.97
CA LEU A 3 23.17 -26.96 53.93
C LEU A 3 23.79 -27.56 52.66
N THR A 4 23.07 -28.45 51.98
CA THR A 4 23.29 -28.70 50.55
C THR A 4 21.97 -28.56 49.80
N LYS A 5 21.99 -27.58 48.88
CA LYS A 5 20.86 -26.99 48.18
C LYS A 5 20.30 -27.96 47.14
N ILE A 6 18.99 -28.23 47.21
CA ILE A 6 18.25 -28.89 46.13
C ILE A 6 18.09 -27.87 44.99
N LYS A 7 18.65 -28.20 43.83
CA LYS A 7 18.59 -27.39 42.62
C LYS A 7 17.18 -27.41 42.02
N THR A 8 16.58 -26.23 42.00
CA THR A 8 15.74 -25.67 40.92
C THR A 8 15.28 -26.64 39.82
N PHE A 9 13.98 -26.92 39.77
CA PHE A 9 13.30 -27.30 38.53
C PHE A 9 11.89 -26.69 38.50
N ALA A 10 11.81 -25.36 38.48
CA ALA A 10 10.60 -24.65 38.08
C ALA A 10 10.64 -24.49 36.55
N VAL A 11 10.36 -25.58 35.83
CA VAL A 11 10.13 -25.57 34.38
C VAL A 11 8.71 -26.05 34.12
N ILE A 12 7.73 -25.37 34.70
CA ILE A 12 6.33 -25.58 34.36
C ILE A 12 5.66 -24.20 34.35
N LEU A 13 4.98 -23.93 33.24
CA LEU A 13 3.98 -22.86 33.06
C LEU A 13 4.42 -21.49 32.49
N CYS A 14 5.25 -21.48 31.45
CA CYS A 14 5.26 -20.36 30.48
C CYS A 14 4.78 -20.75 29.07
N LEU A 15 4.11 -21.91 28.91
CA LEU A 15 3.60 -22.39 27.62
C LEU A 15 2.10 -22.10 27.37
N LEU A 16 1.42 -21.34 28.23
CA LEU A 16 -0.01 -21.01 28.07
C LEU A 16 -0.31 -19.51 27.94
N LEU A 17 0.71 -18.67 27.77
CA LEU A 17 0.54 -17.25 27.43
C LEU A 17 1.11 -16.92 26.05
N SER A 18 1.07 -17.87 25.11
CA SER A 18 0.84 -17.49 23.72
C SER A 18 -0.57 -16.91 23.65
N THR A 19 -0.72 -15.67 24.13
CA THR A 19 -1.77 -14.79 23.65
C THR A 19 -1.70 -14.93 22.15
N ASN A 20 -2.73 -15.53 21.55
CA ASN A 20 -2.91 -15.47 20.13
C ASN A 20 -2.91 -13.98 19.83
N ALA A 21 -1.78 -13.44 19.36
CA ALA A 21 -1.78 -12.15 18.72
C ALA A 21 -2.84 -12.32 17.63
N LEU A 22 -4.01 -11.70 17.83
CA LEU A 22 -5.21 -11.96 17.04
C LEU A 22 -4.90 -11.61 15.59
N ALA A 23 -4.40 -12.60 14.86
CA ALA A 23 -4.27 -12.54 13.43
C ALA A 23 -5.71 -12.57 12.92
N SER A 24 -6.21 -11.38 12.55
CA SER A 24 -7.46 -11.24 11.80
C SER A 24 -7.43 -12.22 10.63
N GLU A 25 -8.29 -13.23 10.66
CA GLU A 25 -8.38 -14.24 9.60
C GLU A 25 -8.61 -13.56 8.24
N LEU A 26 -8.06 -14.15 7.18
CA LEU A 26 -8.40 -13.74 5.83
C LEU A 26 -9.91 -13.88 5.63
N ALA A 27 -10.53 -12.86 5.04
CA ALA A 27 -11.94 -12.95 4.68
C ALA A 27 -12.13 -13.92 3.50
N GLY A 28 -13.38 -14.31 3.25
CA GLY A 28 -13.70 -15.21 2.14
C GLY A 28 -13.53 -14.56 0.77
N GLN A 29 -13.68 -15.38 -0.27
CA GLN A 29 -13.51 -14.95 -1.66
C GLN A 29 -14.54 -13.89 -2.06
N THR A 30 -15.75 -13.93 -1.50
CA THR A 30 -16.80 -12.93 -1.77
C THR A 30 -16.40 -11.56 -1.25
N GLU A 31 -15.93 -11.47 -0.01
CA GLU A 31 -15.47 -10.19 0.57
C GLU A 31 -14.26 -9.63 -0.18
N LEU A 32 -13.34 -10.51 -0.61
CA LEU A 32 -12.19 -10.13 -1.44
C LEU A 32 -12.64 -9.58 -2.80
N SER A 33 -13.55 -10.28 -3.49
CA SER A 33 -14.08 -9.84 -4.79
C SER A 33 -14.74 -8.47 -4.71
N HIS A 34 -15.59 -8.24 -3.68
CA HIS A 34 -16.19 -6.93 -3.45
C HIS A 34 -15.14 -5.84 -3.20
N PHE A 35 -14.07 -6.16 -2.48
CA PHE A 35 -12.98 -5.22 -2.26
C PHE A 35 -12.15 -4.95 -3.52
N GLN A 36 -11.97 -5.94 -4.40
CA GLN A 36 -11.27 -5.77 -5.68
C GLN A 36 -12.03 -4.81 -6.61
N VAL A 37 -13.36 -4.96 -6.73
CA VAL A 37 -14.20 -4.05 -7.52
C VAL A 37 -14.12 -2.62 -6.98
N PHE A 38 -14.23 -2.46 -5.67
CA PHE A 38 -14.04 -1.16 -5.02
C PHE A 38 -12.66 -0.59 -5.31
N SER A 39 -11.60 -1.38 -5.12
CA SER A 39 -10.21 -0.96 -5.30
C SER A 39 -9.90 -0.55 -6.75
N GLN A 40 -10.44 -1.25 -7.74
CA GLN A 40 -10.28 -0.88 -9.14
C GLN A 40 -10.90 0.49 -9.43
N SER A 41 -12.09 0.74 -8.90
CA SER A 41 -12.78 2.03 -9.02
C SER A 41 -12.01 3.14 -8.29
N TRP A 42 -11.46 2.83 -7.12
CA TRP A 42 -10.64 3.73 -6.34
C TRP A 42 -9.36 4.14 -7.08
N VAL A 43 -8.58 3.16 -7.58
CA VAL A 43 -7.36 3.43 -8.35
C VAL A 43 -7.66 4.21 -9.63
N THR A 44 -8.76 3.90 -10.31
CA THR A 44 -9.20 4.66 -11.49
C THR A 44 -9.46 6.13 -11.14
N LYS A 45 -10.12 6.38 -9.99
CA LYS A 45 -10.32 7.73 -9.47
C LYS A 45 -9.00 8.40 -9.15
N LEU A 46 -8.08 7.73 -8.45
CA LEU A 46 -6.77 8.27 -8.10
C LEU A 46 -5.97 8.67 -9.33
N ASN A 47 -5.88 7.81 -10.34
CA ASN A 47 -5.18 8.11 -11.59
C ASN A 47 -5.80 9.32 -12.33
N ARG A 48 -7.15 9.43 -12.33
CA ARG A 48 -7.84 10.58 -12.94
C ARG A 48 -7.63 11.89 -12.18
N SER A 49 -7.64 11.85 -10.85
CA SER A 49 -7.49 13.04 -10.01
C SER A 49 -6.06 13.32 -9.58
N HIS A 50 -5.08 12.58 -10.10
CA HIS A 50 -3.70 12.68 -9.68
C HIS A 50 -3.16 14.08 -9.96
N ILE A 51 -2.80 14.82 -8.90
CA ILE A 51 -2.35 16.22 -9.01
C ILE A 51 -1.14 16.33 -9.95
N LYS A 52 -0.29 15.30 -9.95
CA LYS A 52 0.89 15.15 -10.81
C LYS A 52 0.75 14.06 -11.87
N GLY A 53 -0.49 13.74 -12.27
CA GLY A 53 -0.76 12.71 -13.28
C GLY A 53 -0.27 13.13 -14.66
N ILE A 54 -0.36 12.22 -15.64
CA ILE A 54 0.10 12.51 -17.02
C ILE A 54 -0.56 13.76 -17.63
N GLN A 55 -1.85 14.00 -17.35
CA GLN A 55 -2.58 15.19 -17.81
C GLN A 55 -2.22 16.47 -17.04
N ARG A 56 -1.56 16.34 -15.89
CA ARG A 56 -1.13 17.43 -15.00
C ARG A 56 0.38 17.34 -14.75
N MET A 57 1.10 16.98 -15.80
CA MET A 57 2.56 16.81 -15.78
C MET A 57 3.25 18.11 -15.38
N GLU A 58 4.22 17.98 -14.48
CA GLU A 58 5.05 19.10 -14.05
C GLU A 58 6.17 19.33 -15.06
N ILE A 59 6.41 20.59 -15.42
CA ILE A 59 7.59 21.01 -16.17
C ILE A 59 8.44 21.89 -15.27
N LEU A 60 9.66 21.42 -14.99
CA LEU A 60 10.58 22.08 -14.08
C LEU A 60 11.82 22.53 -14.85
N PRO A 61 12.21 23.81 -14.78
CA PRO A 61 13.50 24.25 -15.31
C PRO A 61 14.65 23.63 -14.50
N ARG A 62 15.78 23.38 -15.15
CA ARG A 62 17.02 22.89 -14.55
C ARG A 62 18.11 23.96 -14.66
N GLU A 63 19.07 23.91 -13.75
CA GLU A 63 20.18 24.88 -13.67
C GLU A 63 21.03 24.92 -14.96
N ASN A 64 21.13 23.80 -15.67
CA ASN A 64 21.85 23.70 -16.94
C ASN A 64 21.06 24.24 -18.16
N GLY A 65 19.95 24.94 -17.94
CA GLY A 65 19.08 25.48 -18.99
C GLY A 65 18.16 24.44 -19.66
N ALA A 66 18.20 23.18 -19.24
CA ALA A 66 17.26 22.16 -19.72
C ALA A 66 15.93 22.19 -18.95
N TYR A 67 14.96 21.42 -19.43
CA TYR A 67 13.68 21.21 -18.78
C TYR A 67 13.49 19.74 -18.42
N LEU A 68 12.87 19.50 -17.26
CA LEU A 68 12.41 18.20 -16.80
C LEU A 68 10.89 18.14 -16.91
N ALA A 69 10.40 17.16 -17.65
CA ALA A 69 9.01 16.73 -17.58
C ALA A 69 8.89 15.59 -16.56
N ARG A 70 7.93 15.71 -15.63
CA ARG A 70 7.69 14.71 -14.59
C ARG A 70 6.20 14.46 -14.43
N TYR A 71 5.82 13.19 -14.39
CA TYR A 71 4.49 12.78 -13.96
C TYR A 71 4.54 11.51 -13.11
N HIS A 72 3.44 11.24 -12.45
CA HIS A 72 3.23 10.10 -11.58
C HIS A 72 2.11 9.24 -12.16
N ALA A 73 2.26 7.92 -12.06
CA ALA A 73 1.21 6.97 -12.42
C ALA A 73 1.25 5.75 -11.52
N ILE A 74 0.08 5.18 -11.25
CA ILE A 74 -0.03 3.88 -10.58
C ILE A 74 0.16 2.78 -11.61
N ASP A 75 1.05 1.83 -11.33
CA ASP A 75 1.23 0.63 -12.14
C ASP A 75 0.02 -0.31 -11.97
N PRO A 76 -0.82 -0.53 -13.00
CA PRO A 76 -2.00 -1.37 -12.88
C PRO A 76 -1.68 -2.83 -12.53
N GLY A 77 -0.54 -3.36 -12.98
CA GLY A 77 -0.10 -4.73 -12.71
C GLY A 77 0.38 -4.93 -11.28
N SER A 78 0.59 -3.86 -10.53
CA SER A 78 1.08 -3.91 -9.15
C SER A 78 -0.04 -4.03 -8.11
N ILE A 79 -1.31 -3.89 -8.51
CA ILE A 79 -2.46 -3.85 -7.61
C ILE A 79 -2.62 -5.19 -6.90
N LYS A 80 -2.66 -5.16 -5.56
CA LYS A 80 -2.92 -6.32 -4.71
C LYS A 80 -3.95 -5.96 -3.64
N CYS A 81 -4.95 -6.80 -3.50
CA CYS A 81 -6.03 -6.65 -2.53
C CYS A 81 -5.91 -7.76 -1.48
N ILE A 82 -6.02 -7.39 -0.20
CA ILE A 82 -6.09 -8.34 0.91
C ILE A 82 -7.26 -7.92 1.78
N VAL A 83 -8.10 -8.86 2.22
CA VAL A 83 -9.19 -8.58 3.15
C VAL A 83 -9.06 -9.44 4.39
N LYS A 84 -9.26 -8.82 5.54
CA LYS A 84 -9.12 -9.41 6.87
C LYS A 84 -10.36 -9.14 7.71
N ARG A 85 -10.78 -10.10 8.53
CA ARG A 85 -11.89 -9.91 9.49
C ARG A 85 -11.40 -9.26 10.77
N THR A 86 -12.06 -8.18 11.21
CA THR A 86 -11.76 -7.61 12.53
C THR A 86 -12.16 -8.60 13.62
N SER A 87 -11.42 -8.61 14.71
CA SER A 87 -11.77 -9.34 15.94
C SER A 87 -12.94 -8.73 16.72
N SER A 88 -13.48 -7.60 16.28
CA SER A 88 -14.55 -6.91 17.02
C SER A 88 -15.88 -7.66 16.94
N LYS A 89 -16.71 -7.51 17.99
CA LYS A 89 -18.08 -8.08 18.06
C LYS A 89 -18.97 -7.69 16.88
N LYS A 90 -18.65 -6.59 16.19
CA LYS A 90 -19.39 -6.06 15.03
C LYS A 90 -19.04 -6.74 13.70
N LYS A 91 -18.16 -7.76 13.69
CA LYS A 91 -17.77 -8.53 12.49
C LYS A 91 -17.36 -7.63 11.30
N GLY A 92 -16.57 -6.59 11.56
CA GLY A 92 -16.07 -5.71 10.51
C GLY A 92 -15.01 -6.35 9.62
N LEU A 93 -14.71 -5.70 8.50
CA LEU A 93 -13.64 -6.08 7.56
C LEU A 93 -12.61 -4.95 7.45
N ILE A 94 -11.36 -5.32 7.22
CA ILE A 94 -10.26 -4.43 6.84
C ILE A 94 -9.77 -4.86 5.46
N GLY A 95 -9.81 -3.94 4.50
CA GLY A 95 -9.25 -4.09 3.17
C GLY A 95 -7.89 -3.40 3.10
N LEU A 96 -6.89 -4.07 2.55
CA LEU A 96 -5.58 -3.50 2.25
C LEU A 96 -5.40 -3.46 0.74
N LEU A 97 -5.41 -2.25 0.18
CA LEU A 97 -5.07 -2.01 -1.21
C LEU A 97 -3.58 -1.66 -1.28
N LYS A 98 -2.82 -2.46 -2.01
CA LYS A 98 -1.39 -2.23 -2.23
C LYS A 98 -1.16 -1.99 -3.71
N TYR A 99 -0.32 -1.02 -4.05
CA TYR A 99 0.10 -0.75 -5.42
C TYR A 99 1.45 -0.03 -5.42
N ILE A 100 2.03 0.11 -6.61
CA ILE A 100 3.25 0.87 -6.87
C ILE A 100 2.87 2.14 -7.61
N GLU A 101 3.20 3.28 -7.02
CA GLU A 101 3.24 4.56 -7.70
C GLU A 101 4.63 4.77 -8.30
N THR A 102 4.69 5.08 -9.59
CA THR A 102 5.94 5.29 -10.32
C THR A 102 6.03 6.74 -10.77
N VAL A 103 7.20 7.35 -10.54
CA VAL A 103 7.56 8.65 -11.10
C VAL A 103 8.27 8.41 -12.42
N TYR A 104 7.77 9.06 -13.46
CA TYR A 104 8.32 9.05 -14.80
C TYR A 104 8.92 10.40 -15.11
N GLU A 105 10.13 10.41 -15.66
CA GLU A 105 10.86 11.63 -16.01
C GLU A 105 11.42 11.57 -17.43
N SER A 106 11.41 12.73 -18.08
CA SER A 106 12.01 12.99 -19.38
C SER A 106 12.66 14.36 -19.36
N THR A 107 13.75 14.55 -20.12
CA THR A 107 14.46 15.83 -20.22
C THR A 107 14.51 16.31 -21.67
N GLY A 108 14.60 17.64 -21.82
CA GLY A 108 14.67 18.28 -23.13
C GLY A 108 15.22 19.69 -23.07
N LYS A 109 15.71 20.19 -24.21
CA LYS A 109 16.19 21.58 -24.34
C LYS A 109 15.07 22.61 -24.25
N THR A 110 13.84 22.21 -24.52
CA THR A 110 12.63 23.03 -24.38
C THR A 110 11.58 22.28 -23.57
N PRO A 111 10.58 22.98 -22.99
CA PRO A 111 9.44 22.34 -22.31
C PRO A 111 8.72 21.31 -23.19
N GLU A 112 8.58 21.62 -24.48
CA GLU A 112 7.88 20.77 -25.44
C GLU A 112 8.67 19.50 -25.77
N ILE A 113 9.99 19.62 -25.96
CA ILE A 113 10.85 18.44 -26.13
C ILE A 113 10.78 17.57 -24.87
N ALA A 114 10.88 18.15 -23.67
CA ALA A 114 10.82 17.37 -22.44
C ALA A 114 9.49 16.59 -22.32
N ARG A 115 8.35 17.20 -22.70
CA ARG A 115 7.03 16.56 -22.67
C ARG A 115 6.87 15.38 -23.63
N ASN A 116 7.50 15.47 -24.81
CA ASN A 116 7.26 14.53 -25.91
C ASN A 116 8.38 13.50 -26.08
N ASN A 117 9.47 13.63 -25.33
CA ASN A 117 10.60 12.72 -25.38
C ASN A 117 10.34 11.45 -24.54
N HIS A 118 11.26 10.48 -24.61
CA HIS A 118 11.14 9.21 -23.93
C HIS A 118 11.20 9.37 -22.40
N PHE A 119 10.18 8.85 -21.71
CA PHE A 119 10.11 8.84 -20.25
C PHE A 119 10.76 7.60 -19.66
N THR A 120 11.50 7.80 -18.58
CA THR A 120 12.12 6.73 -17.79
C THR A 120 11.52 6.68 -16.40
N ALA A 121 11.37 5.49 -15.83
CA ALA A 121 10.92 5.31 -14.46
C ALA A 121 12.07 5.60 -13.49
N THR A 122 11.99 6.70 -12.75
CA THR A 122 13.07 7.15 -11.85
C THR A 122 12.84 6.80 -10.39
N LYS A 123 11.59 6.60 -9.98
CA LYS A 123 11.24 6.23 -8.60
C LYS A 123 10.02 5.33 -8.58
N ARG A 124 10.06 4.28 -7.76
CA ARG A 124 8.92 3.39 -7.48
C ARG A 124 8.65 3.39 -5.98
N THR A 125 7.43 3.75 -5.60
CA THR A 125 7.01 3.82 -4.21
C THR A 125 5.89 2.81 -3.98
N ARG A 126 6.06 1.91 -3.01
CA ARG A 126 5.00 0.99 -2.60
C ARG A 126 4.04 1.73 -1.68
N ILE A 127 2.77 1.77 -2.06
CA ILE A 127 1.69 2.34 -1.27
C ILE A 127 0.86 1.21 -0.66
N THR A 128 0.38 1.41 0.56
CA THR A 128 -0.65 0.58 1.19
C THR A 128 -1.72 1.50 1.75
N GLU A 129 -2.91 1.44 1.16
CA GLU A 129 -4.10 2.09 1.69
C GLU A 129 -4.93 1.09 2.48
N ILE A 130 -5.51 1.54 3.59
CA ILE A 130 -6.27 0.72 4.52
C ILE A 130 -7.71 1.23 4.50
N PHE A 131 -8.64 0.32 4.23
CA PHE A 131 -10.07 0.59 4.21
C PHE A 131 -10.78 -0.26 5.26
N SER A 132 -11.85 0.27 5.81
CA SER A 132 -12.74 -0.42 6.73
C SER A 132 -14.10 -0.66 6.09
N ASN A 133 -14.77 -1.75 6.46
CA ASN A 133 -16.16 -1.99 6.09
C ASN A 133 -16.91 -2.64 7.26
N THR A 134 -17.96 -1.96 7.72
CA THR A 134 -18.83 -2.42 8.81
C THR A 134 -20.24 -2.77 8.30
N GLY A 135 -20.36 -3.22 7.05
CA GLY A 135 -21.62 -3.54 6.37
C GLY A 135 -22.25 -2.38 5.60
N LYS A 136 -21.58 -1.22 5.50
CA LYS A 136 -22.07 -0.02 4.79
C LYS A 136 -21.23 0.35 3.56
N GLY A 137 -20.35 -0.53 3.12
CA GLY A 137 -19.37 -0.27 2.06
C GLY A 137 -17.98 0.06 2.59
N TRP A 138 -17.02 0.15 1.67
CA TRP A 138 -15.61 0.42 1.94
C TRP A 138 -15.34 1.91 2.09
N ARG A 139 -14.54 2.28 3.10
CA ARG A 139 -14.16 3.66 3.43
C ARG A 139 -12.86 3.73 4.22
#